data_AF-A0A060Z249-F1
#
_entry.id   AF-A0A060Z249-F1
#
_cell.length_a   1.000
_cell.length_b   1.000
_cell.length_c   1.000
_cell.angle_alpha   90.00
_cell.angle_beta   90.00
_cell.angle_gamma   90.00
#
_symmetry.space_group_name_H-M   'P 1'
#
loop_
_entity.id
_entity.type
_entity.pdbx_description
1 polymer ?
#
loop_
_entity_poly.entity_id
_entity_poly.type
_entity_poly.pdbx_seq_one_letter_code
_entity_poly.pdbx_strand_id
1 'polypeptide(L)'
;MVDFLAENNLCGQAVLRIVSRGNAIIAELLRLSEFIPAVFRLKDKSDQQKYGDIICDFSYFKGPEYYDSKLEAKPDLQDLDDEFRENNLEILSRFYLAFESVHKYIVDLIRYLDDLYEGVYIQQTLETVLLNEDGKQLLCEALYLYGVMLLVIDQKMEGEVRERMLVSYYRYR
;
A
#
# COMPACT_ATOMS: atom_id res chain seq x y z
N MET A 1 -16.28 -29.41 -20.44
CA MET A 1 -15.32 -28.30 -20.27
C MET A 1 -14.68 -28.53 -18.90
N VAL A 2 -13.35 -28.55 -18.81
CA VAL A 2 -12.69 -28.67 -17.50
C VAL A 2 -13.03 -27.42 -16.70
N ASP A 3 -13.46 -27.59 -15.46
CA ASP A 3 -13.80 -26.49 -14.56
C ASP A 3 -12.59 -25.57 -14.37
N PHE A 4 -12.75 -24.27 -14.67
CA PHE A 4 -11.66 -23.30 -14.61
C PHE A 4 -11.19 -23.10 -13.17
N LEU A 5 -12.08 -23.25 -12.20
CA LEU A 5 -11.81 -23.06 -10.77
C LEU A 5 -11.50 -24.38 -10.06
N ALA A 6 -11.33 -25.47 -10.78
CA ALA A 6 -10.88 -26.73 -10.18
C ALA A 6 -9.54 -26.54 -9.44
N GLU A 7 -9.34 -27.25 -8.33
CA GLU A 7 -8.14 -27.13 -7.49
C GLU A 7 -6.84 -27.45 -8.25
N ASN A 8 -6.93 -28.33 -9.26
CA ASN A 8 -5.80 -28.70 -10.11
C ASN A 8 -5.55 -27.73 -11.27
N ASN A 9 -6.43 -26.74 -11.49
CA ASN A 9 -6.23 -25.71 -12.48
C ASN A 9 -5.45 -24.53 -11.86
N LEU A 10 -4.12 -24.61 -11.95
CA LEU A 10 -3.22 -23.60 -11.38
C LEU A 10 -3.47 -22.19 -11.93
N CYS A 11 -3.89 -22.07 -13.19
CA CYS A 11 -4.21 -20.79 -13.82
C CYS A 11 -5.42 -20.12 -13.14
N GLY A 12 -6.53 -20.85 -13.02
CA GLY A 12 -7.73 -20.34 -12.35
C GLY A 12 -7.51 -20.06 -10.86
N GLN A 13 -6.76 -20.94 -10.17
CA GLN A 13 -6.43 -20.74 -8.77
C GLN A 13 -5.52 -19.52 -8.54
N ALA A 14 -4.61 -19.20 -9.47
CA ALA A 14 -3.75 -18.03 -9.37
C ALA A 14 -4.54 -16.72 -9.44
N VAL A 15 -5.41 -16.56 -10.44
CA VAL A 15 -6.24 -15.35 -10.57
C VAL A 15 -7.27 -15.24 -9.43
N LEU A 16 -7.86 -16.35 -9.00
CA LEU A 16 -8.77 -16.37 -7.86
C LEU A 16 -8.07 -15.89 -6.57
N ARG A 17 -6.82 -16.31 -6.35
CA ARG A 17 -6.02 -15.84 -5.20
C ARG A 17 -5.70 -14.36 -5.29
N ILE A 18 -5.40 -13.83 -6.48
CA ILE A 18 -5.18 -12.40 -6.70
C ILE A 18 -6.46 -11.65 -6.30
N VAL A 19 -7.61 -11.99 -6.88
CA VAL A 19 -8.91 -11.35 -6.56
C VAL A 19 -9.24 -11.41 -5.07
N SER A 20 -9.02 -12.57 -4.43
CA SER A 20 -9.23 -12.73 -2.98
C SER A 20 -8.34 -11.79 -2.16
N ARG A 21 -7.05 -11.68 -2.50
CA ARG A 21 -6.12 -10.72 -1.87
C ARG A 21 -6.58 -9.29 -2.09
N GLY A 22 -7.09 -8.96 -3.27
CA GLY A 22 -7.57 -7.63 -3.58
C GLY A 22 -8.70 -7.18 -2.66
N ASN A 23 -9.67 -8.05 -2.43
CA ASN A 23 -10.75 -7.80 -1.48
C ASN A 23 -10.22 -7.59 -0.04
N ALA A 24 -9.26 -8.41 0.40
CA ALA A 24 -8.64 -8.25 1.72
C ALA A 24 -7.87 -6.93 1.87
N ILE A 25 -7.15 -6.50 0.83
CA ILE A 25 -6.42 -5.23 0.82
C ILE A 25 -7.40 -4.05 0.93
N ILE A 26 -8.49 -4.05 0.16
CA ILE A 26 -9.50 -2.99 0.24
C ILE A 26 -10.11 -2.91 1.65
N ALA A 27 -10.42 -4.05 2.25
CA ALA A 27 -10.93 -4.09 3.63
C ALA A 27 -9.93 -3.48 4.62
N GLU A 28 -8.64 -3.78 4.48
CA GLU A 28 -7.60 -3.19 5.35
C GLU A 28 -7.42 -1.69 5.12
N LEU A 29 -7.42 -1.23 3.85
CA LEU A 29 -7.33 0.20 3.52
C LEU A 29 -8.51 0.98 4.12
N LEU A 30 -9.73 0.46 3.99
CA LEU A 30 -10.93 1.06 4.57
C LEU A 30 -10.82 1.10 6.09
N ARG A 31 -10.42 -0.01 6.73
CA ARG A 31 -10.21 -0.06 8.18
C ARG A 31 -9.18 0.98 8.62
N LEU A 32 -7.99 0.99 8.02
CA LEU A 32 -6.92 1.93 8.39
C LEU A 32 -7.29 3.39 8.14
N SER A 33 -8.15 3.68 7.16
CA SER A 33 -8.58 5.06 6.91
C SER A 33 -9.30 5.71 8.09
N GLU A 34 -9.88 4.90 8.98
CA GLU A 34 -10.52 5.37 10.22
C GLU A 34 -9.51 5.65 11.35
N PHE A 35 -8.27 5.16 11.23
CA PHE A 35 -7.23 5.24 12.26
C PHE A 35 -6.02 6.09 11.85
N ILE A 36 -6.19 7.01 10.90
CA ILE A 36 -5.14 7.97 10.52
C ILE A 36 -4.82 8.86 11.74
N PRO A 37 -3.59 8.84 12.29
CA PRO A 37 -3.26 9.64 13.47
C PRO A 37 -3.33 11.13 13.14
N ALA A 38 -4.06 11.88 13.96
CA ALA A 38 -4.34 13.30 13.70
C ALA A 38 -3.07 14.16 13.61
N VAL A 39 -2.03 13.79 14.35
CA VAL A 39 -0.73 14.49 14.38
C VAL A 39 -0.08 14.62 13.00
N PHE A 40 -0.29 13.66 12.08
CA PHE A 40 0.25 13.75 10.72
C PHE A 40 -0.48 14.76 9.84
N ARG A 41 -1.69 15.17 10.22
CA ARG A 41 -2.44 16.20 9.50
C ARG A 41 -1.87 17.60 9.75
N LEU A 42 -1.22 17.83 10.89
CA LEU A 42 -0.66 19.14 11.28
C LEU A 42 -1.66 20.30 11.08
N LYS A 43 -2.94 20.09 11.43
CA LYS A 43 -4.01 21.08 11.19
C LYS A 43 -3.91 22.29 12.12
N ASP A 44 -3.56 22.04 13.38
CA ASP A 44 -3.51 23.08 14.41
C ASP A 44 -2.11 23.70 14.54
N LYS A 45 -2.07 24.98 14.88
CA LYS A 45 -0.81 25.72 15.09
C LYS A 45 0.05 25.09 16.19
N SER A 46 -0.56 24.48 17.20
CA SER A 46 0.15 23.76 18.26
C SER A 46 0.92 22.56 17.72
N ASP A 47 0.27 21.77 16.86
CA ASP A 47 0.87 20.57 16.28
C ASP A 47 1.98 20.94 15.30
N GLN A 48 1.78 22.00 14.52
CA GLN A 48 2.81 22.53 13.63
C GLN A 48 4.04 23.01 14.41
N GLN A 49 3.85 23.73 15.52
CA GLN A 49 4.95 24.21 16.34
C GLN A 49 5.67 23.08 17.08
N LYS A 50 4.93 22.06 17.53
CA LYS A 50 5.49 20.94 18.29
C LYS A 50 6.17 19.91 17.38
N TYR A 51 5.48 19.46 16.34
CA TYR A 51 5.89 18.31 15.53
C TYR A 51 6.44 18.67 14.16
N GLY A 52 6.31 19.92 13.70
CA GLY A 52 6.73 20.33 12.36
C GLY A 52 8.23 20.19 12.07
N ASP A 53 9.06 20.13 13.11
CA ASP A 53 10.50 19.90 12.97
C ASP A 53 10.87 18.41 12.84
N ILE A 54 9.98 17.49 13.26
CA ILE A 54 10.22 16.03 13.22
C ILE A 54 9.39 15.31 12.13
N ILE A 55 8.22 15.84 11.77
CA ILE A 55 7.36 15.30 10.71
C ILE A 55 7.77 15.95 9.39
N CYS A 56 8.37 15.15 8.50
CA CYS A 56 8.78 15.58 7.17
C CYS A 56 7.90 14.95 6.09
N ASP A 57 7.72 15.64 4.97
CA ASP A 57 7.14 15.07 3.75
C ASP A 57 8.26 14.57 2.81
N PHE A 58 7.94 14.28 1.55
CA PHE A 58 8.90 13.78 0.57
C PHE A 58 10.07 14.73 0.28
N SER A 59 10.03 15.99 0.72
CA SER A 59 11.19 16.89 0.68
C SER A 59 12.38 16.34 1.49
N TYR A 60 12.15 15.49 2.48
CA TYR A 60 13.21 14.80 3.24
C TYR A 60 14.19 14.10 2.31
N PHE A 61 13.68 13.36 1.32
CA PHE A 61 14.52 12.59 0.39
C PHE A 61 15.40 13.43 -0.53
N LYS A 62 15.17 14.76 -0.59
CA LYS A 62 16.01 15.68 -1.38
C LYS A 62 17.26 16.13 -0.64
N GLY A 63 17.31 15.99 0.68
CA GLY A 63 18.48 16.33 1.49
C GLY A 63 18.35 15.82 2.91
N PRO A 64 18.40 14.49 3.13
CA PRO A 64 18.25 13.87 4.45
C PRO A 64 19.19 14.47 5.50
N GLU A 65 20.44 14.76 5.11
CA GLU A 65 21.49 15.25 6.00
C GLU A 65 21.13 16.58 6.65
N TYR A 66 20.39 17.44 5.93
CA TYR A 66 19.92 18.72 6.48
C TYR A 66 18.89 18.51 7.60
N TYR A 67 17.97 17.57 7.41
CA TYR A 67 16.95 17.26 8.41
C TYR A 67 17.55 16.54 9.61
N ASP A 68 18.39 15.54 9.36
CA ASP A 68 18.99 14.73 10.42
C ASP A 68 19.95 15.58 11.27
N SER A 69 20.79 16.44 10.65
CA SER A 69 21.66 17.36 11.40
C SER A 69 20.89 18.38 12.24
N LYS A 70 19.71 18.84 11.78
CA LYS A 70 18.84 19.74 12.54
C LYS A 70 18.26 19.07 13.78
N LEU A 71 17.90 17.80 13.68
CA LEU A 71 17.42 16.98 14.79
C LEU A 71 18.54 16.67 15.78
N GLU A 72 19.70 16.26 15.26
CA GLU A 72 20.88 15.95 16.07
C GLU A 72 21.40 17.16 16.86
N ALA A 73 21.24 18.37 16.32
CA ALA A 73 21.70 19.60 16.96
C ALA A 73 20.91 19.99 18.23
N LYS A 74 19.73 19.41 18.48
CA LYS A 74 18.86 19.79 19.61
C LYS A 74 18.42 18.56 20.41
N PRO A 75 18.90 18.39 21.66
CA PRO A 75 18.49 17.27 22.52
C PRO A 75 16.97 17.17 22.70
N ASP A 76 16.29 18.30 22.91
CA ASP A 76 14.83 18.34 23.09
C ASP A 76 14.06 17.81 21.86
N LEU A 77 14.61 17.95 20.64
CA LEU A 77 14.00 17.40 19.44
C LEU A 77 14.23 15.89 19.30
N GLN A 78 15.37 15.38 19.78
CA GLN A 78 15.65 13.94 19.79
C GLN A 78 14.69 13.23 20.75
N ASP A 79 14.56 13.75 21.98
CA ASP A 79 13.64 13.19 22.99
C ASP A 79 12.20 13.17 22.46
N LEU A 80 11.79 14.23 21.74
CA LEU A 80 10.48 14.32 21.12
C LEU A 80 10.30 13.35 19.94
N ASP A 81 11.32 13.17 19.09
CA ASP A 81 11.27 12.24 17.95
C ASP A 81 11.23 10.78 18.43
N ASP A 82 11.96 10.45 19.50
CA ASP A 82 11.93 9.13 20.15
C ASP A 82 10.55 8.85 20.78
N GLU A 83 9.99 9.80 21.55
CA GLU A 83 8.62 9.68 22.07
C GLU A 83 7.61 9.51 20.92
N PHE A 84 7.78 10.27 19.84
CA PHE A 84 6.88 10.19 18.69
C PHE A 84 6.98 8.84 17.99
N ARG A 85 8.19 8.31 17.83
CA ARG A 85 8.45 6.97 17.28
C ARG A 85 7.78 5.90 18.12
N GLU A 86 8.00 5.86 19.42
CA GLU A 86 7.41 4.85 20.31
C GLU A 86 5.89 4.82 20.22
N ASN A 87 5.25 5.99 20.14
CA ASN A 87 3.81 6.11 20.09
C ASN A 87 3.19 5.79 18.72
N ASN A 88 3.93 5.94 17.62
CA ASN A 88 3.37 5.86 16.26
C ASN A 88 3.94 4.73 15.39
N LEU A 89 5.06 4.10 15.76
CA LEU A 89 5.74 3.13 14.89
C LEU A 89 4.85 1.93 14.55
N GLU A 90 4.02 1.46 15.48
CA GLU A 90 3.11 0.34 15.24
C GLU A 90 2.06 0.69 14.16
N ILE A 91 1.37 1.82 14.31
CA ILE A 91 0.35 2.24 13.34
C ILE A 91 0.97 2.58 11.99
N LEU A 92 2.13 3.24 11.99
CA LEU A 92 2.92 3.51 10.78
C LEU A 92 3.30 2.22 10.04
N SER A 93 3.73 1.18 10.77
CA SER A 93 4.04 -0.13 10.20
C SER A 93 2.82 -0.75 9.50
N ARG A 94 1.63 -0.61 10.08
CA ARG A 94 0.38 -1.10 9.49
C ARG A 94 0.01 -0.36 8.21
N PHE A 95 0.12 0.97 8.20
CA PHE A 95 -0.08 1.77 6.97
C PHE A 95 0.92 1.40 5.88
N TYR A 96 2.21 1.30 6.22
CA TYR A 96 3.24 0.90 5.28
C TYR A 96 2.93 -0.47 4.65
N LEU A 97 2.62 -1.49 5.46
CA LEU A 97 2.29 -2.81 4.97
C LEU A 97 1.04 -2.81 4.08
N ALA A 98 0.03 -1.99 4.38
CA ALA A 98 -1.15 -1.85 3.53
C ALA A 98 -0.81 -1.24 2.16
N PHE A 99 -0.02 -0.17 2.12
CA PHE A 99 0.44 0.43 0.87
C PHE A 99 1.35 -0.51 0.07
N GLU A 100 2.26 -1.19 0.74
CA GLU A 100 3.12 -2.21 0.14
C GLU A 100 2.30 -3.35 -0.47
N SER A 101 1.21 -3.76 0.20
CA SER A 101 0.30 -4.81 -0.30
C SER A 101 -0.41 -4.40 -1.60
N VAL A 102 -0.74 -3.12 -1.77
CA VAL A 102 -1.30 -2.61 -3.04
C VAL A 102 -0.28 -2.69 -4.17
N HIS A 103 0.99 -2.35 -3.90
CA HIS A 103 2.05 -2.50 -4.89
C HIS A 103 2.30 -3.97 -5.23
N LYS A 104 2.37 -4.85 -4.22
CA LYS A 104 2.50 -6.30 -4.41
C LYS A 104 1.35 -6.88 -5.24
N TYR A 105 0.11 -6.41 -5.01
CA TYR A 105 -1.06 -6.84 -5.77
C TYR A 105 -0.90 -6.59 -7.27
N ILE A 106 -0.51 -5.38 -7.68
CA ILE A 106 -0.35 -5.07 -9.11
C ILE A 106 0.85 -5.80 -9.73
N VAL A 107 1.94 -5.96 -8.98
CA VAL A 107 3.10 -6.76 -9.43
C VAL A 107 2.70 -8.23 -9.65
N ASP A 108 1.94 -8.82 -8.73
CA ASP A 108 1.43 -10.19 -8.86
C ASP A 108 0.47 -10.32 -10.06
N LEU A 109 -0.39 -9.32 -10.29
CA LEU A 109 -1.30 -9.32 -11.44
C LEU A 109 -0.57 -9.19 -12.78
N ILE A 110 0.41 -8.29 -12.88
CA ILE A 110 1.26 -8.16 -14.08
C ILE A 110 1.97 -9.49 -14.34
N ARG A 111 2.59 -10.06 -13.31
CA ARG A 111 3.27 -11.36 -13.43
C ARG A 111 2.33 -12.47 -13.90
N TYR A 112 1.11 -12.52 -13.38
CA TYR A 112 0.12 -13.51 -13.84
C TYR A 112 -0.22 -13.34 -15.33
N LEU A 113 -0.33 -12.11 -15.82
CA LEU A 113 -0.55 -11.84 -17.23
C LEU A 113 0.67 -12.24 -18.07
N ASP A 114 1.89 -11.93 -17.60
CA ASP A 114 3.13 -12.34 -18.27
C ASP A 114 3.22 -13.87 -18.35
N ASP A 115 2.93 -14.59 -17.26
CA ASP A 115 2.90 -16.05 -17.22
C ASP A 115 1.88 -16.64 -18.22
N LEU A 116 0.74 -15.97 -18.44
CA LEU A 116 -0.24 -16.34 -19.47
C LEU A 116 0.28 -16.12 -20.89
N TYR A 117 0.99 -15.00 -21.13
CA TYR A 117 1.57 -14.70 -22.43
C TYR A 117 2.75 -15.62 -22.78
N GLU A 118 3.58 -15.96 -21.81
CA GLU A 118 4.72 -16.87 -21.97
C GLU A 118 4.31 -18.35 -22.03
N GLY A 119 3.03 -18.65 -21.79
CA GLY A 119 2.49 -20.01 -21.88
C GLY A 119 2.87 -20.90 -20.69
N VAL A 120 3.18 -20.32 -19.53
CA VAL A 120 3.55 -21.04 -18.29
C VAL A 120 2.46 -22.03 -17.88
N TYR A 121 1.18 -21.67 -18.11
CA TYR A 121 0.04 -22.52 -17.78
C TYR A 121 -0.27 -23.60 -18.82
N ILE A 122 0.55 -23.74 -19.87
CA ILE A 122 0.54 -24.72 -20.98
C ILE A 122 -0.78 -24.78 -21.77
N GLN A 123 -1.87 -25.16 -21.10
CA GLN A 123 -3.20 -25.33 -21.67
C GLN A 123 -4.06 -24.06 -21.61
N GLN A 124 -3.56 -22.98 -21.01
CA GLN A 124 -4.27 -21.72 -20.87
C GLN A 124 -3.47 -20.56 -21.48
N THR A 125 -4.13 -19.75 -22.29
CA THR A 125 -3.65 -18.47 -22.80
C THR A 125 -4.60 -17.36 -22.34
N LEU A 126 -4.23 -16.10 -22.55
CA LEU A 126 -5.13 -14.99 -22.26
C LEU A 126 -6.48 -15.13 -22.99
N GLU A 127 -6.45 -15.56 -24.26
CA GLU A 127 -7.65 -15.76 -25.07
C GLU A 127 -8.54 -16.87 -24.51
N THR A 128 -7.97 -18.00 -24.08
CA THR A 128 -8.77 -19.11 -23.52
C THR A 128 -9.40 -18.72 -22.19
N VAL A 129 -8.69 -17.94 -21.36
CA VAL A 129 -9.22 -17.41 -20.11
C VAL A 129 -10.36 -16.42 -20.38
N LEU A 130 -10.23 -15.54 -21.38
CA LEU A 130 -11.28 -14.58 -21.75
C LEU A 130 -12.51 -15.23 -22.41
N LEU A 131 -12.35 -16.40 -23.04
CA LEU A 131 -13.46 -17.20 -23.55
C LEU A 131 -14.19 -18.00 -22.46
N ASN A 132 -13.59 -18.12 -21.27
CA ASN A 132 -14.20 -18.76 -20.11
C ASN A 132 -14.98 -17.72 -19.27
N GLU A 133 -16.18 -18.08 -18.82
CA GLU A 133 -17.05 -17.16 -18.05
C GLU A 133 -16.43 -16.74 -16.71
N ASP A 134 -15.88 -17.69 -15.95
CA ASP A 134 -15.22 -17.40 -14.66
C ASP A 134 -13.91 -16.64 -14.89
N GLY A 135 -13.13 -17.06 -15.88
CA GLY A 135 -11.84 -16.46 -16.24
C GLY A 135 -11.98 -15.00 -16.63
N LYS A 136 -12.90 -14.66 -17.54
CA LYS A 136 -13.13 -13.26 -17.95
C LYS A 136 -13.66 -12.42 -16.79
N GLN A 137 -14.54 -12.97 -15.94
CA GLN A 137 -15.04 -12.25 -14.77
C GLN A 137 -13.88 -11.91 -13.83
N LEU A 138 -13.07 -12.92 -13.44
CA LEU A 138 -11.99 -12.73 -12.47
C LEU A 138 -10.89 -11.80 -12.99
N LEU A 139 -10.56 -11.84 -14.29
CA LEU A 139 -9.61 -10.90 -14.89
C LEU A 139 -10.13 -9.45 -14.82
N CYS A 140 -11.39 -9.22 -15.21
CA CYS A 140 -12.01 -7.90 -15.12
C CYS A 140 -12.11 -7.42 -13.67
N GLU A 141 -12.48 -8.31 -12.75
CA GLU A 141 -12.56 -8.03 -11.33
C GLU A 141 -11.19 -7.66 -10.76
N ALA A 142 -10.12 -8.38 -11.13
CA ALA A 142 -8.78 -8.10 -10.63
C ALA A 142 -8.32 -6.66 -10.97
N LEU A 143 -8.58 -6.21 -12.21
CA LEU A 143 -8.27 -4.84 -12.62
C LEU A 143 -9.19 -3.82 -11.93
N TYR A 144 -10.48 -4.13 -11.81
CA TYR A 144 -11.44 -3.28 -11.11
C TYR A 144 -11.03 -3.05 -9.64
N LEU A 145 -10.67 -4.13 -8.93
CA LEU A 145 -10.23 -4.05 -7.53
C LEU A 145 -8.98 -3.19 -7.37
N TYR A 146 -8.01 -3.26 -8.29
CA TYR A 146 -6.86 -2.37 -8.26
C TYR A 146 -7.27 -0.90 -8.38
N GLY A 147 -8.18 -0.58 -9.31
CA GLY A 147 -8.74 0.77 -9.43
C GLY A 147 -9.42 1.22 -8.14
N VAL A 148 -10.19 0.35 -7.49
CA VAL A 148 -10.82 0.65 -6.19
C VAL A 148 -9.76 0.90 -5.11
N MET A 149 -8.70 0.10 -5.02
CA MET A 149 -7.62 0.36 -4.04
C MET A 149 -7.02 1.74 -4.20
N LEU A 150 -6.70 2.14 -5.45
CA LEU A 150 -6.13 3.46 -5.74
C LEU A 150 -7.10 4.58 -5.38
N LEU A 151 -8.38 4.44 -5.73
CA LEU A 151 -9.41 5.43 -5.40
C LEU A 151 -9.67 5.53 -3.90
N VAL A 152 -9.68 4.40 -3.17
CA VAL A 152 -9.84 4.40 -1.71
C VAL A 152 -8.68 5.14 -1.05
N ILE A 153 -7.45 4.86 -1.48
CA ILE A 153 -6.26 5.56 -0.97
C ILE A 153 -6.38 7.06 -1.22
N ASP A 154 -6.72 7.46 -2.45
CA ASP A 154 -6.79 8.88 -2.83
C ASP A 154 -7.91 9.64 -2.09
N GLN A 155 -9.09 9.03 -1.98
CA GLN A 155 -10.26 9.67 -1.37
C GLN A 155 -10.23 9.70 0.15
N LYS A 156 -9.61 8.70 0.79
CA LYS A 156 -9.66 8.53 2.24
C LYS A 156 -8.38 8.97 2.96
N MET A 157 -7.26 9.03 2.24
CA MET A 157 -5.96 9.32 2.81
C MET A 157 -5.32 10.49 2.06
N GLU A 158 -5.44 11.68 2.65
CA GLU A 158 -4.87 12.93 2.12
C GLU A 158 -3.40 12.73 1.70
N GLY A 159 -3.02 13.24 0.52
CA GLY A 159 -1.69 13.04 -0.06
C GLY A 159 -0.56 13.41 0.90
N GLU A 160 -0.59 14.64 1.44
CA GLU A 160 0.43 15.11 2.40
C GLU A 160 0.54 14.20 3.64
N VAL A 161 -0.58 13.67 4.12
CA VAL A 161 -0.60 12.78 5.29
C VAL A 161 0.06 11.44 4.96
N ARG A 162 -0.19 10.89 3.77
CA ARG A 162 0.47 9.67 3.30
C ARG A 162 1.98 9.86 3.19
N GLU A 163 2.42 10.97 2.60
CA GLU A 163 3.84 11.29 2.47
C GLU A 163 4.52 11.35 3.83
N ARG A 164 3.93 12.11 4.77
CA ARG A 164 4.46 12.26 6.13
C ARG A 164 4.54 10.93 6.88
N MET A 165 3.49 10.09 6.81
CA MET A 165 3.51 8.77 7.43
C MET A 165 4.60 7.87 6.83
N LEU A 166 4.75 7.87 5.51
CA LEU A 166 5.77 7.07 4.83
C LEU A 166 7.19 7.51 5.20
N VAL A 167 7.44 8.81 5.26
CA VAL A 167 8.74 9.37 5.62
C VAL A 167 9.07 9.09 7.09
N SER A 168 8.12 9.28 8.00
CA SER A 168 8.31 8.91 9.41
C SER A 168 8.60 7.42 9.57
N TYR A 169 7.87 6.54 8.89
CA TYR A 169 8.16 5.10 8.93
C TYR A 169 9.57 4.79 8.40
N TYR A 170 9.98 5.41 7.28
CA TYR A 170 11.31 5.26 6.71
C TYR A 170 12.41 5.75 7.67
N ARG A 171 12.23 6.90 8.33
CA ARG A 171 13.22 7.44 9.27
C ARG A 171 13.38 6.55 10.51
N TYR A 172 12.33 5.85 10.94
CA TYR A 172 12.35 5.03 12.16
C TYR A 172 12.78 3.58 11.97
N ARG A 173 13.00 3.11 10.74
CA ARG A 173 13.40 1.74 10.40
C ARG A 173 14.66 1.70 9.56
#